data_AF-A0A7J0FKE4-F1
#
_entry.id   AF-A0A7J0FKE4-F1
#
_cell.length_a   1.000
_cell.length_b   1.000
_cell.length_c   1.000
_cell.angle_alpha   90.00
_cell.angle_beta   90.00
_cell.angle_gamma   90.00
#
_symmetry.space_group_name_H-M   'P 1'
#
loop_
_entity.id
_entity.type
_entity.pdbx_description
1 polymer ?
#
loop_
_entity_poly.entity_id
_entity_poly.type
_entity_poly.pdbx_seq_one_letter_code
_entity_poly.pdbx_strand_id
1 'polypeptide(L)'
;MQDEGYSFPSTTINKKLKKHCQFISQTKLISSYITDFFFFFFIMANHIVLLSLVALSFCYLAFAFEPSPLQDFCVADPTSSARVNGLACKNPMTVQANDFFFSGLHIAGNTSNPVGSRVTPVNVAQIPGLNTLGISMARIDYAPWGINPPHTHPRASEILTVVEGSLLVGFVTSNPDNRLITKVLQKGDVFVFPVGLVHFQQNVGYGNAVAIASLSSQNPGVITVATAVFGSNPAIAGDILAKAFQVDKKIVEHIQSKF
;
A
#
# COMPACT_ATOMS: atom_id res chain seq x y z
N MET A 1 -91.56 -64.27 18.14
CA MET A 1 -90.66 -63.45 18.96
C MET A 1 -89.67 -62.84 17.99
N GLN A 2 -89.87 -61.64 17.42
CA GLN A 2 -90.02 -60.33 18.08
C GLN A 2 -88.95 -60.13 19.17
N ASP A 3 -87.94 -59.32 18.84
CA ASP A 3 -87.21 -58.40 19.70
C ASP A 3 -86.43 -57.47 18.75
N GLU A 4 -86.96 -56.30 18.41
CA GLU A 4 -86.82 -55.02 19.14
C GLU A 4 -85.38 -54.51 19.20
N GLY A 5 -85.17 -53.41 18.49
CA GLY A 5 -83.88 -52.88 18.11
C GLY A 5 -83.11 -52.16 19.20
N TYR A 6 -81.89 -51.78 18.87
CA TYR A 6 -81.25 -50.58 19.40
C TYR A 6 -80.40 -49.95 18.30
N SER A 7 -80.93 -48.90 17.67
CA SER A 7 -80.10 -47.98 16.89
C SER A 7 -79.23 -47.20 17.86
N PHE A 8 -77.95 -47.53 17.93
CA PHE A 8 -76.99 -46.72 18.68
C PHE A 8 -76.80 -45.36 17.97
N PRO A 9 -76.78 -44.24 18.70
CA PRO A 9 -76.70 -42.91 18.12
C PRO A 9 -75.30 -42.68 17.56
N SER A 10 -75.12 -42.98 16.27
CA SER A 10 -73.95 -42.64 15.45
C SER A 10 -73.62 -41.14 15.46
N THR A 11 -74.52 -40.30 15.96
CA THR A 11 -74.40 -38.84 15.98
C THR A 11 -73.51 -38.29 17.12
N THR A 12 -73.38 -38.97 18.26
CA THR A 12 -72.60 -38.44 19.41
C THR A 12 -71.11 -38.78 19.32
N ILE A 13 -70.78 -40.01 18.91
CA ILE A 13 -69.39 -40.46 18.71
C ILE A 13 -68.75 -39.68 17.54
N ASN A 14 -69.49 -39.50 16.43
CA ASN A 14 -69.03 -38.67 15.31
C ASN A 14 -68.78 -37.21 15.71
N LYS A 15 -69.61 -36.60 16.57
CA LYS A 15 -69.36 -35.21 17.04
C LYS A 15 -68.13 -35.10 17.93
N LYS A 16 -67.87 -36.07 18.81
CA LYS A 16 -66.70 -36.06 19.71
C LYS A 16 -65.40 -36.34 18.94
N LEU A 17 -65.40 -37.29 18.00
CA LEU A 17 -64.27 -37.51 17.10
C LEU A 17 -64.01 -36.31 16.19
N LYS A 18 -65.05 -35.66 15.65
CA LYS A 18 -64.88 -34.48 14.79
C LYS A 18 -64.29 -33.28 15.55
N LYS A 19 -64.69 -33.06 16.80
CA LYS A 19 -64.05 -32.06 17.69
C LYS A 19 -62.61 -32.42 18.02
N HIS A 20 -62.30 -33.70 18.26
CA HIS A 20 -60.94 -34.15 18.55
C HIS A 20 -60.02 -34.01 17.31
N CYS A 21 -60.50 -34.37 16.11
CA CYS A 21 -59.79 -34.12 14.85
C CYS A 21 -59.61 -32.62 14.56
N GLN A 22 -60.60 -31.78 14.90
CA GLN A 22 -60.50 -30.33 14.72
C GLN A 22 -59.49 -29.70 15.70
N PHE A 23 -59.43 -30.19 16.95
CA PHE A 23 -58.43 -29.78 17.93
C PHE A 23 -57.02 -30.22 17.51
N ILE A 24 -56.84 -31.47 17.04
CA ILE A 24 -55.57 -31.97 16.49
C ILE A 24 -55.16 -31.19 15.23
N SER A 25 -56.13 -30.82 14.39
CA SER A 25 -55.87 -29.99 13.20
C SER A 25 -55.46 -28.57 13.59
N GLN A 26 -56.06 -27.97 14.62
CA GLN A 26 -55.68 -26.66 15.13
C GLN A 26 -54.30 -26.68 15.81
N THR A 27 -53.98 -27.70 16.60
CA THR A 27 -52.65 -27.81 17.23
C THR A 27 -51.55 -28.05 16.21
N LYS A 28 -51.80 -28.84 15.16
CA LYS A 28 -50.86 -28.97 14.02
C LYS A 28 -50.69 -27.65 13.26
N LEU A 29 -51.78 -26.89 13.07
CA LEU A 29 -51.73 -25.58 12.41
C LEU A 29 -50.93 -24.57 13.24
N ILE A 30 -51.16 -24.49 14.55
CA ILE A 30 -50.42 -23.63 15.48
C ILE A 30 -48.94 -24.04 15.53
N SER A 31 -48.65 -25.35 15.58
CA SER A 31 -47.28 -25.86 15.52
C SER A 31 -46.57 -25.45 14.23
N SER A 32 -47.26 -25.52 13.07
CA SER A 32 -46.72 -25.08 11.78
C SER A 32 -46.40 -23.59 11.78
N TYR A 33 -47.34 -22.75 12.24
CA TYR A 33 -47.11 -21.30 12.32
C TYR A 33 -45.94 -20.93 13.25
N ILE A 34 -45.77 -21.65 14.35
CA ILE A 34 -44.65 -21.44 15.28
C ILE A 34 -43.33 -21.86 14.62
N THR A 35 -43.28 -23.01 13.94
CA THR A 35 -42.07 -23.44 13.22
C THR A 35 -41.72 -22.49 12.08
N ASP A 36 -42.71 -22.01 11.33
CA ASP A 36 -42.51 -21.05 10.25
C ASP A 36 -42.00 -19.72 10.82
N PHE A 37 -42.58 -19.24 11.94
CA PHE A 37 -42.12 -18.03 12.61
C PHE A 37 -40.66 -18.13 13.08
N PHE A 38 -40.29 -19.23 13.75
CA PHE A 38 -38.90 -19.45 14.15
C PHE A 38 -37.96 -19.61 12.95
N PHE A 39 -38.41 -20.23 11.86
CA PHE A 39 -37.64 -20.35 10.62
C PHE A 39 -37.40 -18.99 9.96
N PHE A 40 -38.42 -18.12 9.88
CA PHE A 40 -38.28 -16.74 9.41
C PHE A 40 -37.34 -15.91 10.30
N PHE A 41 -37.47 -16.02 11.63
CA PHE A 41 -36.55 -15.34 12.57
C PHE A 41 -35.11 -15.83 12.41
N PHE A 42 -34.89 -17.13 12.21
CA PHE A 42 -33.56 -17.70 12.00
C PHE A 42 -32.94 -17.21 10.67
N ILE A 43 -33.73 -17.14 9.61
CA ILE A 43 -33.31 -16.58 8.31
C ILE A 43 -32.95 -15.09 8.46
N MET A 44 -33.80 -14.28 9.10
CA MET A 44 -33.54 -12.86 9.32
C MET A 44 -32.30 -12.61 10.18
N ALA A 45 -32.10 -13.38 11.25
CA ALA A 45 -30.92 -13.28 12.09
C ALA A 45 -29.64 -13.62 11.31
N ASN A 46 -29.66 -14.67 10.48
CA ASN A 46 -28.54 -15.03 9.63
C ASN A 46 -28.22 -13.95 8.58
N HIS A 47 -29.25 -13.30 8.01
CA HIS A 47 -29.05 -12.18 7.10
C HIS A 47 -28.45 -10.96 7.80
N ILE A 48 -28.88 -10.64 9.02
CA ILE A 48 -28.32 -9.53 9.82
C ILE A 48 -26.86 -9.82 10.20
N VAL A 49 -26.55 -11.05 10.62
CA VAL A 49 -25.17 -11.47 10.92
C VAL A 49 -24.30 -11.40 9.66
N LEU A 50 -24.79 -11.91 8.52
CA LEU A 50 -24.07 -11.85 7.24
C LEU A 50 -23.84 -10.40 6.79
N LEU A 51 -24.85 -9.54 6.86
CA LEU A 51 -24.73 -8.10 6.54
C LEU A 51 -23.75 -7.39 7.47
N SER A 52 -23.74 -7.74 8.76
CA SER A 52 -22.79 -7.19 9.74
C SER A 52 -21.35 -7.63 9.45
N LEU A 53 -21.14 -8.90 9.09
CA LEU A 53 -19.83 -9.42 8.68
C LEU A 53 -19.35 -8.78 7.38
N VAL A 54 -20.26 -8.58 6.41
CA VAL A 54 -19.97 -7.87 5.17
C VAL A 54 -19.62 -6.40 5.46
N ALA A 55 -20.38 -5.69 6.29
CA ALA A 55 -20.07 -4.32 6.69
C ALA A 55 -18.72 -4.22 7.41
N LEU A 56 -18.42 -5.14 8.33
CA LEU A 56 -17.11 -5.24 9.00
C LEU A 56 -15.99 -5.50 7.99
N SER A 57 -16.21 -6.32 6.96
CA SER A 57 -15.22 -6.59 5.92
C SER A 57 -14.91 -5.36 5.05
N PHE A 58 -15.89 -4.48 4.81
CA PHE A 58 -15.67 -3.22 4.09
C PHE A 58 -14.92 -2.17 4.93
N CYS A 59 -14.99 -2.23 6.27
CA CYS A 59 -14.20 -1.36 7.15
C CYS A 59 -12.69 -1.68 7.14
N TYR A 60 -12.28 -2.82 6.60
CA TYR A 60 -10.86 -3.24 6.52
C TYR A 60 -10.20 -2.98 5.15
N LEU A 61 -10.74 -2.06 4.35
CA LEU A 61 -9.97 -1.49 3.23
C LEU A 61 -8.85 -0.58 3.80
N ALA A 62 -7.89 -1.21 4.47
CA ALA A 62 -6.59 -0.63 4.78
C ALA A 62 -5.89 -0.43 3.44
N PHE A 63 -6.09 0.74 2.84
CA PHE A 63 -5.26 1.17 1.73
C PHE A 63 -3.83 1.24 2.26
N ALA A 64 -2.98 0.31 1.81
CA ALA A 64 -1.56 0.23 2.19
C ALA A 64 -0.70 1.34 1.54
N PHE A 65 -1.34 2.47 1.22
CA PHE A 65 -0.75 3.65 0.62
C PHE A 65 -0.89 4.82 1.60
N GLU A 66 -0.15 5.92 1.42
CA GLU A 66 -0.20 7.02 2.39
C GLU A 66 -1.65 7.45 2.69
N PRO A 67 -2.07 7.46 3.96
CA PRO A 67 -3.45 7.77 4.32
C PRO A 67 -3.76 9.21 3.91
N SER A 68 -4.93 9.41 3.30
CA SER A 68 -5.40 10.75 2.97
C SER A 68 -5.42 11.64 4.22
N PRO A 69 -5.03 12.92 4.10
CA PRO A 69 -5.07 13.83 5.23
C PRO A 69 -6.51 14.01 5.73
N LEU A 70 -6.68 14.07 7.06
CA LEU A 70 -7.98 14.27 7.71
C LEU A 70 -8.25 15.74 8.07
N GLN A 71 -7.30 16.62 7.79
CA GLN A 71 -7.31 18.05 8.05
C GLN A 71 -6.37 18.76 7.07
N ASP A 72 -6.43 20.08 6.99
CA ASP A 72 -5.63 20.88 6.03
C ASP A 72 -4.12 20.65 6.16
N PHE A 73 -3.60 20.51 7.38
CA PHE A 73 -2.19 20.20 7.63
C PHE A 73 -1.96 19.49 8.96
N CYS A 74 -0.87 18.71 9.03
CA CYS A 74 -0.34 18.12 10.25
C CYS A 74 1.19 18.19 10.17
N VAL A 75 1.78 19.35 10.49
CA VAL A 75 3.23 19.54 10.46
C VAL A 75 3.90 18.56 11.42
N ALA A 76 4.90 17.82 10.97
CA ALA A 76 5.63 16.88 11.82
C ALA A 76 6.28 17.58 13.02
N ASP A 77 6.05 17.03 14.21
CA ASP A 77 6.67 17.48 15.46
C ASP A 77 7.94 16.65 15.75
N PRO A 78 9.14 17.24 15.60
CA PRO A 78 10.39 16.53 15.88
C PRO A 78 10.64 16.31 17.38
N THR A 79 9.87 16.98 18.26
CA THR A 79 10.04 16.88 19.73
C THR A 79 9.16 15.81 20.36
N SER A 80 8.17 15.31 19.62
CA SER A 80 7.26 14.27 20.12
C SER A 80 7.97 12.92 20.28
N SER A 81 7.73 12.26 21.41
CA SER A 81 8.19 10.90 21.67
C SER A 81 7.21 9.82 21.19
N ALA A 82 6.03 10.22 20.70
CA ALA A 82 5.00 9.31 20.26
C ALA A 82 5.44 8.54 19.00
N ARG A 83 5.23 7.22 19.01
CA ARG A 83 5.48 6.36 17.85
C ARG A 83 4.15 6.06 17.17
N VAL A 84 3.97 6.61 15.97
CA VAL A 84 2.79 6.45 15.12
C VAL A 84 3.22 6.07 13.71
N ASN A 85 2.27 5.65 12.87
CA ASN A 85 2.54 5.55 11.43
C ASN A 85 2.64 6.96 10.85
N GLY A 86 3.82 7.33 10.33
CA GLY A 86 4.14 8.72 9.97
C GLY A 86 4.80 9.48 11.14
N LEU A 87 4.38 10.71 11.37
CA LEU A 87 4.93 11.59 12.41
C LEU A 87 3.79 12.26 13.19
N ALA A 88 3.98 12.44 14.50
CA ALA A 88 3.04 13.20 15.33
C ALA A 88 2.96 14.66 14.85
N CYS A 89 1.80 15.30 15.03
CA CYS A 89 1.58 16.67 14.59
C CYS A 89 2.02 17.68 15.66
N LYS A 90 2.63 18.78 15.23
CA LYS A 90 2.83 20.01 16.01
C LYS A 90 1.48 20.65 16.32
N ASN A 91 1.40 21.45 17.40
CA ASN A 91 0.22 22.25 17.71
C ASN A 91 -0.09 23.19 16.51
N PRO A 92 -1.29 23.12 15.91
CA PRO A 92 -1.62 23.91 14.73
C PRO A 92 -1.53 25.43 14.95
N MET A 93 -1.71 25.90 16.19
CA MET A 93 -1.61 27.32 16.54
C MET A 93 -0.17 27.85 16.53
N THR A 94 0.84 26.98 16.49
CA THR A 94 2.26 27.37 16.47
C THR A 94 2.94 27.13 15.11
N VAL A 95 2.17 26.66 14.13
CA VAL A 95 2.64 26.41 12.76
C VAL A 95 2.88 27.73 12.03
N GLN A 96 3.97 27.78 11.25
CA GLN A 96 4.43 28.97 10.51
C GLN A 96 4.84 28.61 9.08
N ALA A 97 4.99 29.62 8.21
CA ALA A 97 5.41 29.41 6.82
C ALA A 97 6.71 28.60 6.67
N ASN A 98 7.66 28.78 7.59
CA ASN A 98 8.92 28.04 7.60
C ASN A 98 8.75 26.53 7.79
N ASP A 99 7.62 26.06 8.35
CA ASP A 99 7.34 24.63 8.49
C ASP A 99 7.02 23.96 7.13
N PHE A 100 6.71 24.75 6.09
CA PHE A 100 6.36 24.29 4.74
C PHE A 100 7.41 24.63 3.68
N PHE A 101 8.58 25.12 4.10
CA PHE A 101 9.56 25.73 3.21
C PHE A 101 10.90 24.99 3.24
N PHE A 102 11.51 24.85 2.06
CA PHE A 102 12.90 24.44 1.91
C PHE A 102 13.58 25.32 0.86
N SER A 103 14.80 25.76 1.17
CA SER A 103 15.67 26.49 0.24
C SER A 103 16.93 25.69 -0.05
N GLY A 104 17.57 25.97 -1.19
CA GLY A 104 18.84 25.34 -1.57
C GLY A 104 18.78 24.42 -2.78
N LEU A 105 17.60 24.11 -3.32
CA LEU A 105 17.49 23.33 -4.57
C LEU A 105 18.09 24.03 -5.80
N HIS A 106 18.42 25.32 -5.73
CA HIS A 106 19.15 26.03 -6.79
C HIS A 106 20.67 25.75 -6.76
N ILE A 107 21.18 25.21 -5.65
CA ILE A 107 22.60 24.92 -5.45
C ILE A 107 22.86 23.50 -5.94
N ALA A 108 23.84 23.33 -6.83
CA ALA A 108 24.23 22.02 -7.33
C ALA A 108 24.87 21.17 -6.20
N GLY A 109 24.46 19.91 -6.12
CA GLY A 109 25.10 18.94 -5.24
C GLY A 109 26.52 18.58 -5.68
N ASN A 110 27.36 18.16 -4.72
CA ASN A 110 28.72 17.70 -5.02
C ASN A 110 28.71 16.31 -5.69
N THR A 111 29.06 16.29 -6.98
CA THR A 111 29.14 15.08 -7.82
C THR A 111 30.54 14.46 -7.87
N SER A 112 31.53 14.98 -7.13
CA SER A 112 32.87 14.40 -7.00
C SER A 112 32.85 13.17 -6.07
N ASN A 113 32.21 12.10 -6.54
CA ASN A 113 32.09 10.82 -5.85
C ASN A 113 32.06 9.67 -6.88
N PRO A 114 32.19 8.40 -6.46
CA PRO A 114 32.36 7.28 -7.39
C PRO A 114 31.25 7.09 -8.43
N VAL A 115 30.02 7.52 -8.14
CA VAL A 115 28.89 7.39 -9.06
C VAL A 115 28.66 8.64 -9.90
N GLY A 116 29.34 9.75 -9.60
CA GLY A 116 29.27 10.98 -10.39
C GLY A 116 27.93 11.72 -10.28
N SER A 117 27.14 11.48 -9.23
CA SER A 117 25.84 12.13 -9.04
C SER A 117 25.58 12.50 -7.58
N ARG A 118 24.62 13.38 -7.34
CA ARG A 118 24.17 13.75 -5.99
C ARG A 118 22.67 13.95 -5.96
N VAL A 119 22.00 13.16 -5.12
CA VAL A 119 20.59 13.36 -4.77
C VAL A 119 20.50 14.30 -3.57
N THR A 120 19.71 15.36 -3.71
CA THR A 120 19.33 16.30 -2.65
C THR A 120 17.84 16.10 -2.36
N PRO A 121 17.49 15.34 -1.31
CA PRO A 121 16.10 15.04 -0.99
C PRO A 121 15.39 16.25 -0.38
N VAL A 122 14.09 16.35 -0.65
CA VAL A 122 13.15 17.29 -0.05
C VAL A 122 11.89 16.49 0.31
N ASN A 123 12.04 15.66 1.33
CA ASN A 123 10.98 14.84 1.90
C ASN A 123 10.55 15.38 3.27
N VAL A 124 9.70 14.66 3.99
CA VAL A 124 9.18 15.12 5.30
C VAL A 124 10.26 15.47 6.33
N ALA A 125 11.48 14.91 6.19
CA ALA A 125 12.61 15.25 7.06
C ALA A 125 13.19 16.65 6.76
N GLN A 126 13.04 17.16 5.53
CA GLN A 126 13.46 18.51 5.16
C GLN A 126 12.31 19.53 5.26
N ILE A 127 11.08 19.12 4.93
CA ILE A 127 9.88 19.95 5.06
C ILE A 127 8.88 19.23 5.97
N PRO A 128 8.85 19.56 7.27
CA PRO A 128 7.93 18.94 8.24
C PRO A 128 6.45 19.05 7.85
N GLY A 129 6.08 20.11 7.12
CA GLY A 129 4.74 20.33 6.59
C GLY A 129 4.30 19.35 5.50
N LEU A 130 5.19 18.50 4.96
CA LEU A 130 4.80 17.42 4.04
C LEU A 130 4.11 16.25 4.74
N ASN A 131 4.14 16.20 6.08
CA ASN A 131 3.53 15.12 6.83
C ASN A 131 2.02 15.07 6.55
N THR A 132 1.53 13.86 6.27
CA THR A 132 0.17 13.50 5.82
C THR A 132 -0.21 13.90 4.38
N LEU A 133 0.68 14.55 3.61
CA LEU A 133 0.32 15.12 2.29
C LEU A 133 0.61 14.21 1.09
N GLY A 134 1.23 13.05 1.27
CA GLY A 134 1.35 12.08 0.15
C GLY A 134 2.40 12.43 -0.90
N ILE A 135 3.26 13.43 -0.69
CA ILE A 135 4.20 13.92 -1.71
C ILE A 135 5.57 14.28 -1.15
N SER A 136 6.60 14.17 -2.00
CA SER A 136 7.94 14.71 -1.77
C SER A 136 8.64 15.03 -3.09
N MET A 137 9.83 15.62 -2.99
CA MET A 137 10.65 15.99 -4.13
C MET A 137 12.13 15.62 -3.90
N ALA A 138 12.91 15.54 -4.97
CA ALA A 138 14.36 15.54 -4.92
C ALA A 138 14.94 16.29 -6.12
N ARG A 139 16.08 16.94 -5.93
CA ARG A 139 16.96 17.36 -7.04
C ARG A 139 18.06 16.33 -7.21
N ILE A 140 18.42 16.07 -8.45
CA ILE A 140 19.53 15.19 -8.78
C ILE A 140 20.47 15.91 -9.75
N ASP A 141 21.73 16.05 -9.34
CA ASP A 141 22.81 16.61 -10.13
C ASP A 141 23.72 15.48 -10.64
N TYR A 142 24.12 15.54 -11.91
CA TYR A 142 24.98 14.54 -12.55
C TYR A 142 26.18 15.22 -13.21
N ALA A 143 27.38 14.73 -12.91
CA ALA A 143 28.58 14.98 -13.72
C ALA A 143 28.45 14.29 -15.09
N PRO A 144 29.30 14.61 -16.08
CA PRO A 144 29.35 13.86 -17.34
C PRO A 144 29.52 12.37 -17.06
N TRP A 145 28.71 11.52 -17.69
CA TRP A 145 28.69 10.06 -17.47
C TRP A 145 28.31 9.59 -16.06
N GLY A 146 27.96 10.50 -15.15
CA GLY A 146 27.46 10.16 -13.83
C GLY A 146 26.16 9.37 -13.87
N ILE A 147 25.97 8.49 -12.91
CA ILE A 147 24.78 7.65 -12.76
C ILE A 147 24.10 7.90 -11.43
N ASN A 148 22.78 7.78 -11.42
CA ASN A 148 22.06 7.38 -10.22
C ASN A 148 21.84 5.87 -10.36
N PRO A 149 22.59 5.04 -9.60
CA PRO A 149 22.66 3.59 -9.81
C PRO A 149 21.28 2.90 -9.73
N PRO A 150 21.16 1.64 -10.18
CA PRO A 150 19.93 0.88 -10.00
C PRO A 150 19.42 0.94 -8.56
N HIS A 151 18.21 1.46 -8.38
CA HIS A 151 17.56 1.65 -7.09
C HIS A 151 16.04 1.48 -7.22
N THR A 152 15.35 1.43 -6.08
CA THR A 152 13.88 1.39 -6.03
C THR A 152 13.35 2.24 -4.87
N HIS A 153 12.12 2.74 -5.05
CA HIS A 153 11.33 3.41 -4.02
C HIS A 153 10.23 2.46 -3.54
N PRO A 154 10.34 1.88 -2.34
CA PRO A 154 9.40 0.87 -1.86
C PRO A 154 7.99 1.43 -1.59
N ARG A 155 7.83 2.75 -1.48
CA ARG A 155 6.58 3.39 -1.06
C ARG A 155 6.08 4.51 -1.98
N ALA A 156 6.73 4.74 -3.12
CA ALA A 156 6.31 5.81 -4.02
C ALA A 156 6.56 5.45 -5.49
N SER A 157 5.65 5.92 -6.36
CA SER A 157 6.01 6.15 -7.76
C SER A 157 6.77 7.48 -7.86
N GLU A 158 7.61 7.59 -8.88
CA GLU A 158 8.39 8.80 -9.17
C GLU A 158 8.03 9.32 -10.56
N ILE A 159 7.94 10.64 -10.71
CA ILE A 159 8.01 11.32 -12.00
C ILE A 159 9.23 12.24 -12.01
N LEU A 160 10.08 12.08 -13.02
CA LEU A 160 11.33 12.83 -13.16
C LEU A 160 11.26 13.75 -14.37
N THR A 161 11.62 15.01 -14.17
CA THR A 161 11.74 16.04 -15.22
C THR A 161 13.19 16.45 -15.37
N VAL A 162 13.70 16.47 -16.61
CA VAL A 162 15.05 16.99 -16.89
C VAL A 162 14.99 18.51 -16.99
N VAL A 163 15.80 19.20 -16.18
CA VAL A 163 15.90 20.67 -16.17
C VAL A 163 17.08 21.15 -17.01
N GLU A 164 18.15 20.35 -17.08
CA GLU A 164 19.36 20.64 -17.85
C GLU A 164 20.03 19.34 -18.31
N GLY A 165 20.68 19.37 -19.48
CA GLY A 165 21.42 18.24 -20.04
C GLY A 165 20.52 17.18 -20.69
N SER A 166 21.04 15.95 -20.77
CA SER A 166 20.37 14.79 -21.36
C SER A 166 20.59 13.55 -20.50
N LEU A 167 19.52 12.83 -20.17
CA LEU A 167 19.58 11.64 -19.32
C LEU A 167 19.05 10.41 -20.05
N LEU A 168 19.82 9.33 -20.09
CA LEU A 168 19.28 8.00 -20.31
C LEU A 168 18.61 7.54 -19.01
N VAL A 169 17.34 7.18 -19.08
CA VAL A 169 16.59 6.66 -17.94
C VAL A 169 15.98 5.31 -18.27
N GLY A 170 15.71 4.48 -17.27
CA GLY A 170 14.92 3.28 -17.48
C GLY A 170 14.54 2.53 -16.21
N PHE A 171 13.53 1.67 -16.32
CA PHE A 171 13.14 0.72 -15.29
C PHE A 171 12.96 -0.68 -15.86
N VAL A 172 13.00 -1.69 -14.99
CA VAL A 172 12.86 -3.10 -15.34
C VAL A 172 11.53 -3.62 -14.79
N THR A 173 10.73 -4.27 -15.64
CA THR A 173 9.48 -4.92 -15.20
C THR A 173 9.75 -6.12 -14.29
N SER A 174 8.76 -6.56 -13.52
CA SER A 174 8.89 -7.75 -12.66
C SER A 174 9.03 -9.04 -13.47
N ASN A 175 9.33 -10.13 -12.76
CA ASN A 175 9.31 -11.49 -13.29
C ASN A 175 7.97 -11.84 -13.97
N PRO A 176 7.97 -12.73 -14.97
CA PRO A 176 9.15 -13.42 -15.53
C PRO A 176 9.93 -12.57 -16.55
N ASP A 177 9.33 -11.51 -17.09
CA ASP A 177 9.85 -10.84 -18.29
C ASP A 177 11.15 -10.07 -18.06
N ASN A 178 11.31 -9.44 -16.88
CA ASN A 178 12.48 -8.60 -16.56
C ASN A 178 12.83 -7.62 -17.69
N ARG A 179 11.80 -7.04 -18.33
CA ARG A 179 11.95 -6.25 -19.55
C ARG A 179 12.40 -4.84 -19.20
N LEU A 180 13.46 -4.38 -19.83
CA LEU A 180 13.91 -2.99 -19.74
C LEU A 180 12.98 -2.07 -20.56
N ILE A 181 12.49 -1.01 -19.93
CA ILE A 181 11.85 0.14 -20.58
C ILE A 181 12.75 1.35 -20.38
N THR A 182 13.22 1.95 -21.47
CA THR A 182 14.24 3.00 -21.42
C THR A 182 14.03 4.08 -22.48
N LYS A 183 14.51 5.29 -22.19
CA LYS A 183 14.44 6.45 -23.08
C LYS A 183 15.58 7.42 -22.75
N VAL A 184 16.12 8.10 -23.78
CA VAL A 184 16.93 9.30 -23.59
C VAL A 184 16.01 10.51 -23.53
N LEU A 185 16.04 11.21 -22.41
CA LEU A 185 15.31 12.44 -22.13
C LEU A 185 16.19 13.66 -22.41
N GLN A 186 15.58 14.69 -22.96
CA GLN A 186 16.17 16.03 -23.13
C GLN A 186 15.57 17.00 -22.11
N LYS A 187 16.15 18.19 -21.99
CA LYS A 187 15.59 19.27 -21.17
C LYS A 187 14.10 19.49 -21.46
N GLY A 188 13.28 19.44 -20.42
CA GLY A 188 11.83 19.59 -20.45
C GLY A 188 11.06 18.26 -20.54
N ASP A 189 11.72 17.17 -20.93
CA ASP A 189 11.08 15.86 -20.98
C ASP A 189 10.84 15.28 -19.58
N VAL A 190 9.81 14.45 -19.49
CA VAL A 190 9.41 13.74 -18.26
C VAL A 190 9.39 12.23 -18.46
N PHE A 191 9.62 11.48 -17.38
CA PHE A 191 9.50 10.02 -17.36
C PHE A 191 9.01 9.53 -16.01
N VAL A 192 8.18 8.48 -16.01
CA VAL A 192 7.55 7.93 -14.80
C VAL A 192 8.17 6.58 -14.47
N PHE A 193 8.51 6.40 -13.19
CA PHE A 193 8.95 5.14 -12.61
C PHE A 193 7.85 4.58 -11.70
N PRO A 194 7.27 3.41 -12.02
CA PRO A 194 6.26 2.79 -11.16
C PRO A 194 6.83 2.40 -9.79
N VAL A 195 5.98 2.49 -8.75
CA VAL A 195 6.33 2.12 -7.38
C VAL A 195 7.00 0.75 -7.29
N GLY A 196 8.10 0.68 -6.53
CA GLY A 196 8.80 -0.57 -6.23
C GLY A 196 9.65 -1.15 -7.37
N LEU A 197 9.59 -0.63 -8.60
CA LEU A 197 10.41 -1.14 -9.69
C LEU A 197 11.86 -0.62 -9.64
N VAL A 198 12.80 -1.51 -9.96
CA VAL A 198 14.22 -1.13 -10.10
C VAL A 198 14.37 -0.24 -11.31
N HIS A 199 14.98 0.93 -11.11
CA HIS A 199 15.21 1.93 -12.14
C HIS A 199 16.53 2.67 -11.93
N PHE A 200 16.97 3.39 -12.95
CA PHE A 200 18.25 4.08 -12.97
C PHE A 200 18.23 5.30 -13.89
N GLN A 201 19.22 6.16 -13.73
CA GLN A 201 19.51 7.26 -14.64
C GLN A 201 21.01 7.35 -14.93
N GLN A 202 21.37 7.78 -16.14
CA GLN A 202 22.73 8.07 -16.56
C GLN A 202 22.77 9.36 -17.37
N ASN A 203 23.71 10.24 -17.05
CA ASN A 203 24.00 11.39 -17.89
C ASN A 203 24.76 10.94 -19.15
N VAL A 204 24.15 11.13 -20.32
CA VAL A 204 24.72 10.78 -21.62
C VAL A 204 25.20 12.00 -22.41
N GLY A 205 25.07 13.20 -21.83
CA GLY A 205 25.60 14.44 -22.38
C GLY A 205 27.08 14.66 -22.04
N TYR A 206 27.69 15.61 -22.75
CA TYR A 206 29.08 16.02 -22.51
C TYR A 206 29.24 16.98 -21.32
N GLY A 207 28.16 17.67 -20.93
CA GLY A 207 28.12 18.56 -19.77
C GLY A 207 27.44 17.93 -18.56
N ASN A 208 27.26 18.73 -17.51
CA ASN A 208 26.44 18.32 -16.37
C ASN A 208 24.96 18.20 -16.76
N ALA A 209 24.21 17.38 -16.02
CA ALA A 209 22.77 17.28 -16.16
C ALA A 209 22.08 17.49 -14.80
N VAL A 210 20.86 17.99 -14.83
CA VAL A 210 20.05 18.27 -13.64
C VAL A 210 18.63 17.74 -13.87
N ALA A 211 18.11 17.02 -12.89
CA ALA A 211 16.72 16.58 -12.88
C ALA A 211 16.03 16.91 -11.55
N ILE A 212 14.70 17.06 -11.62
CA ILE A 212 13.82 17.15 -10.46
C ILE A 212 12.88 15.94 -10.49
N ALA A 213 12.87 15.20 -9.39
CA ALA A 213 11.98 14.07 -9.18
C ALA A 213 10.89 14.47 -8.18
N SER A 214 9.63 14.17 -8.49
CA SER A 214 8.51 14.27 -7.57
C SER A 214 8.00 12.87 -7.26
N LEU A 215 7.74 12.58 -5.99
CA LEU A 215 7.40 11.24 -5.52
C LEU A 215 6.07 11.23 -4.78
N SER A 216 5.29 10.17 -4.96
CA SER A 216 3.95 9.99 -4.40
C SER A 216 3.96 9.51 -2.94
N SER A 217 4.85 10.04 -2.10
CA SER A 217 4.89 9.76 -0.65
C SER A 217 5.69 10.84 0.05
N GLN A 218 5.32 11.20 1.29
CA GLN A 218 6.12 12.08 2.14
C GLN A 218 7.48 11.45 2.51
N ASN A 219 7.58 10.13 2.47
CA ASN A 219 8.78 9.34 2.74
C ASN A 219 8.87 8.13 1.78
N PRO A 220 9.32 8.34 0.53
CA PRO A 220 9.34 7.30 -0.50
C PRO A 220 10.24 6.11 -0.14
N GLY A 221 11.29 6.37 0.66
CA GLY A 221 12.38 5.43 0.90
C GLY A 221 13.23 5.22 -0.34
N VAL A 222 14.47 4.76 -0.17
CA VAL A 222 15.36 4.43 -1.29
C VAL A 222 16.09 3.15 -0.96
N ILE A 223 16.12 2.21 -1.90
CA ILE A 223 16.94 1.01 -1.83
C ILE A 223 17.87 1.03 -3.04
N THR A 224 19.11 1.50 -2.86
CA THR A 224 20.15 1.36 -3.87
C THR A 224 20.57 -0.10 -3.94
N VAL A 225 20.32 -0.78 -5.06
CA VAL A 225 20.41 -2.24 -5.17
C VAL A 225 21.80 -2.75 -4.76
N ALA A 226 22.85 -2.16 -5.32
CA ALA A 226 24.21 -2.62 -5.04
C ALA A 226 24.60 -2.42 -3.55
N THR A 227 24.28 -1.27 -2.96
CA THR A 227 24.53 -1.02 -1.53
C THR A 227 23.71 -1.95 -0.64
N ALA A 228 22.44 -2.18 -0.96
CA ALA A 228 21.58 -3.06 -0.17
C ALA A 228 22.01 -4.54 -0.24
N VAL A 229 22.51 -4.99 -1.39
CA VAL A 229 22.92 -6.39 -1.61
C VAL A 229 24.35 -6.65 -1.12
N PHE A 230 25.29 -5.75 -1.43
CA PHE A 230 26.72 -5.97 -1.17
C PHE A 230 27.29 -5.13 -0.01
N GLY A 231 26.58 -4.10 0.45
CA GLY A 231 27.01 -3.20 1.53
C GLY A 231 26.05 -3.16 2.74
N SER A 232 25.20 -4.18 2.91
CA SER A 232 24.31 -4.24 4.07
C SER A 232 25.09 -4.36 5.38
N ASN A 233 24.50 -3.91 6.49
CA ASN A 233 25.06 -4.07 7.82
C ASN A 233 24.03 -4.70 8.79
N PRO A 234 24.22 -5.93 9.27
CA PRO A 234 25.33 -6.84 8.92
C PRO A 234 25.30 -7.28 7.45
N ALA A 235 26.45 -7.71 6.93
CA ALA A 235 26.59 -8.15 5.54
C ALA A 235 25.77 -9.42 5.27
N ILE A 236 25.14 -9.51 4.10
CA ILE A 236 24.59 -10.78 3.61
C ILE A 236 25.73 -11.78 3.45
N ALA A 237 25.52 -13.01 3.92
CA ALA A 237 26.53 -14.04 3.89
C ALA A 237 27.01 -14.30 2.45
N GLY A 238 28.33 -14.36 2.27
CA GLY A 238 28.93 -14.41 0.94
C GLY A 238 28.58 -15.69 0.16
N ASP A 239 28.25 -16.79 0.84
CA ASP A 239 27.76 -18.04 0.25
C ASP A 239 26.34 -17.89 -0.35
N ILE A 240 25.45 -17.16 0.33
CA ILE A 240 24.11 -16.83 -0.19
C ILE A 240 24.25 -16.02 -1.48
N LEU A 241 25.06 -14.96 -1.46
CA LEU A 241 25.27 -14.12 -2.64
C LEU A 241 26.01 -14.87 -3.75
N ALA A 242 27.00 -15.70 -3.42
CA ALA A 242 27.72 -16.51 -4.41
C ALA A 242 26.75 -17.44 -5.15
N LYS A 243 25.84 -18.08 -4.41
CA LYS A 243 24.80 -18.93 -5.01
C LYS A 243 23.80 -18.13 -5.84
N ALA A 244 23.35 -16.97 -5.34
CA ALA A 244 22.37 -16.12 -6.02
C ALA A 244 22.91 -15.51 -7.33
N PHE A 245 24.16 -15.06 -7.31
CA PHE A 245 24.83 -14.43 -8.46
C PHE A 245 25.57 -15.43 -9.35
N GLN A 246 25.63 -16.71 -8.97
CA GLN A 246 26.27 -17.80 -9.72
C GLN A 246 27.77 -17.55 -9.97
N VAL A 247 28.46 -17.02 -8.96
CA VAL A 247 29.88 -16.69 -9.00
C VAL A 247 30.60 -17.27 -7.79
N ASP A 248 31.93 -17.28 -7.83
CA ASP A 248 32.73 -17.67 -6.67
C ASP A 248 32.57 -16.70 -5.51
N LYS A 249 32.62 -17.24 -4.29
CA LYS A 249 32.57 -16.44 -3.05
C LYS A 249 33.62 -15.32 -3.01
N LYS A 250 34.81 -15.56 -3.57
CA LYS A 250 35.89 -14.55 -3.66
C LYS A 250 35.49 -13.34 -4.50
N ILE A 251 34.69 -13.53 -5.56
CA ILE A 251 34.17 -12.43 -6.39
C ILE A 251 33.18 -11.62 -5.56
N VAL A 252 32.29 -12.27 -4.81
CA VAL A 252 31.36 -11.60 -3.90
C VAL A 252 32.11 -10.79 -2.85
N GLU A 253 33.07 -11.40 -2.14
CA GLU A 253 33.87 -10.72 -1.12
C GLU A 253 34.64 -9.53 -1.71
N HIS A 254 35.11 -9.65 -2.96
CA HIS A 254 35.71 -8.53 -3.68
C HIS A 254 34.72 -7.40 -3.94
N ILE A 255 33.49 -7.70 -4.40
CA ILE A 255 32.46 -6.69 -4.62
C ILE A 255 32.06 -6.04 -3.30
N GLN A 256 31.83 -6.83 -2.23
CA GLN A 256 31.52 -6.32 -0.89
C GLN A 256 32.60 -5.36 -0.38
N SER A 257 33.88 -5.57 -0.70
CA SER A 257 34.96 -4.64 -0.30
C SER A 257 34.90 -3.25 -0.95
N LYS A 258 33.99 -3.03 -1.92
CA LYS A 258 33.78 -1.74 -2.59
C LYS A 258 32.67 -0.89 -1.96
N PHE A 259 31.87 -1.48 -1.07
CA PHE A 259 30.71 -0.85 -0.42
C PHE A 259 30.94 -0.76 1.09
#